data_AF-A0A0Q7CTT6-F1
#
_entry.id   AF-A0A0Q7CTT6-F1
#
_cell.length_a   1.000
_cell.length_b   1.000
_cell.length_c   1.000
_cell.angle_alpha   90.00
_cell.angle_beta   90.00
_cell.angle_gamma   90.00
#
_symmetry.space_group_name_H-M   'P 1'
#
loop_
_entity.id
_entity.type
_entity.pdbx_description
1 polymer ?
#
loop_
_entity_poly.entity_id
_entity_poly.type
_entity_poly.pdbx_seq_one_letter_code
_entity_poly.pdbx_strand_id
1 'polypeptide(L)'
;MADDGQLFVLCDTNVGARDAHLFRKKGGPLLIDMLRAKKAKLLVPEILRIEYIKQFTIAGDEALQKMVKEVDRLKTLCGFDLFGLLPKTQFGDAQAREILDQLEDVIHVVPTTDALKLAASDRSMEGRRPTSKSDHGYKDCLIWESVLTLPPGSEVMFVTRDEVGFFENGVLAPNLAKEAVAKELNLTAFRTTEANGVSPVVDALKARFADLASMRTTDVLMGDHPIVQAYMRIERAAPVLPVPAAEVLPQPEVQPGELEALLTARTRHLSLLDIKALGFVGFLERAGKQQAIDLLVQSGATADAARNALERLALAGLTRDTGHNYLAVKGELLEKAVQQAEAEMIELTGFGG
;
A
#
# COMPACT_ATOMS: atom_id res chain seq x y z
N MET A 1 29.35 12.44 37.83
CA MET A 1 30.00 13.28 36.80
C MET A 1 28.98 13.44 35.70
N ALA A 2 28.44 14.64 35.52
CA ALA A 2 27.35 14.89 34.59
C ALA A 2 27.90 14.92 33.17
N ASP A 3 27.47 13.94 32.38
CA ASP A 3 27.72 13.81 30.94
C ASP A 3 26.73 14.79 30.26
N ASP A 4 27.10 16.07 30.19
CA ASP A 4 26.23 17.18 29.75
C ASP A 4 26.09 17.30 28.21
N GLY A 5 26.52 16.27 27.48
CA GLY A 5 26.36 16.18 26.03
C GLY A 5 24.94 15.79 25.64
N GLN A 6 24.39 16.45 24.61
CA GLN A 6 23.11 16.06 24.04
C GLN A 6 23.21 14.67 23.41
N LEU A 7 22.34 13.75 23.81
CA LEU A 7 22.24 12.41 23.22
C LEU A 7 21.42 12.47 21.92
N PHE A 8 22.00 11.94 20.85
CA PHE A 8 21.38 11.75 19.55
C PHE A 8 21.34 10.26 19.19
N VAL A 9 20.21 9.82 18.64
CA VAL A 9 20.09 8.53 17.97
C VAL A 9 19.92 8.78 16.48
N LEU A 10 20.75 8.16 15.65
CA LEU A 10 20.63 8.22 14.19
C LEU A 10 20.29 6.82 13.67
N CYS A 11 19.23 6.71 12.87
CA CYS A 11 18.91 5.48 12.15
C CYS A 11 19.09 5.71 10.65
N ASP A 12 19.94 4.92 10.00
CA ASP A 12 20.10 4.92 8.54
C ASP A 12 18.75 4.67 7.83
N THR A 13 18.59 5.14 6.58
CA THR A 13 17.34 5.00 5.81
C THR A 13 16.93 3.57 5.56
N ASN A 14 17.85 2.61 5.48
CA ASN A 14 17.46 1.20 5.38
C ASN A 14 16.76 0.69 6.66
N VAL A 15 17.05 1.31 7.81
CA VAL A 15 16.41 1.05 9.09
C VAL A 15 15.11 1.87 9.20
N GLY A 16 15.14 3.16 8.83
CA GLY A 16 14.01 4.08 8.97
C GLY A 16 12.92 4.00 7.89
N ALA A 17 13.30 3.81 6.63
CA ALA A 17 12.40 3.98 5.48
C ALA A 17 11.92 2.67 4.87
N ARG A 18 12.78 1.65 4.74
CA ARG A 18 12.38 0.35 4.17
C ARG A 18 11.43 -0.46 5.04
N ASP A 19 11.48 -0.24 6.36
CA ASP A 19 10.50 -0.81 7.27
C ASP A 19 9.21 0.02 7.36
N ALA A 20 9.10 1.22 6.74
CA ALA A 20 7.94 2.17 6.71
C ALA A 20 7.18 2.40 8.03
N HIS A 21 7.69 1.82 9.09
CA HIS A 21 7.03 1.57 10.35
C HIS A 21 8.06 1.59 11.45
N LEU A 22 9.28 2.09 11.25
CA LEU A 22 10.20 2.28 12.39
C LEU A 22 9.48 3.08 13.48
N PHE A 23 8.72 4.12 13.11
CA PHE A 23 7.91 4.90 14.04
C PHE A 23 6.58 4.27 14.48
N ARG A 24 6.18 3.10 13.94
CA ARG A 24 4.87 2.48 14.22
C ARG A 24 4.90 0.99 14.58
N LYS A 25 6.00 0.27 14.33
CA LYS A 25 6.23 -1.16 14.54
C LYS A 25 7.69 -1.41 14.94
N LYS A 26 8.01 -2.61 15.44
CA LYS A 26 9.38 -3.06 15.78
C LYS A 26 10.15 -2.15 16.75
N GLY A 27 9.52 -1.76 17.86
CA GLY A 27 10.20 -1.10 18.98
C GLY A 27 10.48 0.38 18.80
N GLY A 28 10.17 1.01 17.66
CA GLY A 28 10.41 2.44 17.53
C GLY A 28 9.43 3.36 18.28
N PRO A 29 8.13 3.03 18.52
CA PRO A 29 7.32 3.80 19.48
C PRO A 29 8.00 3.86 20.86
N LEU A 30 8.50 2.72 21.33
CA LEU A 30 9.27 2.63 22.57
C LEU A 30 10.55 3.47 22.51
N LEU A 31 11.28 3.46 21.39
CA LEU A 31 12.44 4.34 21.20
C LEU A 31 12.05 5.81 21.31
N ILE A 32 10.97 6.26 20.65
CA ILE A 32 10.50 7.64 20.71
C ILE A 32 10.14 8.04 22.15
N ASP A 33 9.43 7.18 22.88
CA ASP A 33 9.08 7.42 24.28
C ASP A 33 10.32 7.52 25.18
N MET A 34 11.33 6.66 24.95
CA MET A 34 12.61 6.74 25.66
C MET A 34 13.36 8.04 25.35
N LEU A 35 13.39 8.45 24.08
CA LEU A 35 14.04 9.70 23.68
C LEU A 35 13.37 10.89 24.35
N ARG A 36 12.03 10.94 24.36
CA ARG A 36 11.25 11.97 25.05
C ARG A 36 11.52 11.97 26.56
N ALA A 37 11.50 10.81 27.20
CA ALA A 37 11.76 10.67 28.64
C ALA A 37 13.16 11.17 29.04
N LYS A 38 14.14 11.03 28.15
CA LYS A 38 15.53 11.47 28.38
C LYS A 38 15.91 12.78 27.74
N LYS A 39 14.94 13.48 27.11
CA LYS A 39 15.20 14.69 26.31
C LYS A 39 16.30 14.48 25.25
N ALA A 40 16.48 13.23 24.81
CA ALA A 40 17.36 12.87 23.72
C ALA A 40 16.65 13.14 22.38
N LYS A 41 17.42 13.19 21.30
CA LYS A 41 16.90 13.56 19.97
C LYS A 41 17.13 12.47 18.95
N LEU A 42 16.19 12.31 18.03
CA LEU A 42 16.40 11.52 16.83
C LEU A 42 17.05 12.41 15.77
N LEU A 43 18.30 12.13 15.42
CA LEU A 43 18.98 12.81 14.33
C LEU A 43 18.40 12.36 13.00
N VAL A 44 17.88 13.31 12.23
CA VAL A 44 17.33 13.05 10.90
C VAL A 44 17.93 14.04 9.91
N PRO A 45 19.03 13.68 9.22
CA PRO A 45 19.51 14.43 8.07
C PRO A 45 18.38 14.62 7.05
N GLU A 46 18.32 15.78 6.40
CA GLU A 46 17.26 16.08 5.44
C GLU A 46 17.20 15.05 4.29
N ILE A 47 18.34 14.49 3.87
CA ILE A 47 18.38 13.39 2.90
C ILE A 47 17.58 12.15 3.37
N LEU A 48 17.65 11.82 4.67
CA LEU A 48 16.85 10.73 5.26
C LEU A 48 15.37 11.08 5.29
N ARG A 49 15.03 12.33 5.57
CA ARG A 49 13.64 12.82 5.54
C ARG A 49 13.03 12.68 4.15
N ILE A 50 13.75 13.11 3.12
CA ILE A 50 13.33 13.02 1.71
C ILE A 50 13.12 11.55 1.32
N GLU A 51 14.07 10.69 1.68
CA GLU A 51 13.99 9.26 1.35
C GLU A 51 12.89 8.54 2.12
N TYR A 52 12.67 8.89 3.39
CA TYR A 52 11.55 8.39 4.18
C TYR A 52 10.21 8.69 3.50
N ILE A 53 9.97 9.96 3.15
CA ILE A 53 8.73 10.38 2.46
C ILE A 53 8.58 9.64 1.13
N LYS A 54 9.65 9.53 0.35
CA LYS A 54 9.65 8.82 -0.93
C LYS A 54 9.28 7.33 -0.77
N GLN A 55 9.95 6.62 0.13
CA GLN A 55 9.70 5.19 0.35
C GLN A 55 8.30 4.94 0.91
N PHE A 56 7.84 5.79 1.84
CA PHE A 56 6.50 5.70 2.38
C PHE A 56 5.44 5.95 1.30
N THR A 57 5.68 6.91 0.40
CA THR A 57 4.78 7.18 -0.73
C THR A 57 4.69 5.99 -1.65
N ILE A 58 5.82 5.40 -2.04
CA ILE A 58 5.84 4.19 -2.90
C ILE A 58 5.08 3.04 -2.23
N ALA A 59 5.39 2.73 -0.97
CA ALA A 59 4.73 1.64 -0.26
C ALA A 59 3.22 1.91 -0.04
N GLY A 60 2.86 3.16 0.25
CA GLY A 60 1.48 3.59 0.42
C GLY A 60 0.67 3.49 -0.87
N ASP A 61 1.23 3.93 -1.99
CA ASP A 61 0.61 3.84 -3.31
C ASP A 61 0.46 2.38 -3.75
N GLU A 62 1.47 1.54 -3.53
CA GLU A 62 1.37 0.10 -3.79
C GLU A 62 0.26 -0.57 -2.96
N ALA A 63 0.15 -0.22 -1.68
CA ALA A 63 -0.90 -0.73 -0.80
C ALA A 63 -2.30 -0.24 -1.25
N LEU A 64 -2.42 1.04 -1.61
CA LEU A 64 -3.66 1.62 -2.12
C LEU A 64 -4.08 0.96 -3.43
N GLN A 65 -3.16 0.70 -4.36
CA GLN A 65 -3.44 0.01 -5.62
C GLN A 65 -3.94 -1.42 -5.40
N LYS A 66 -3.38 -2.14 -4.40
CA LYS A 66 -3.90 -3.46 -4.01
C LYS A 66 -5.32 -3.35 -3.43
N MET A 67 -5.56 -2.36 -2.57
CA MET A 67 -6.87 -2.12 -1.97
C MET A 67 -7.92 -1.74 -3.03
N VAL A 68 -7.58 -0.90 -4.00
CA VAL A 68 -8.42 -0.53 -5.16
C VAL A 68 -8.88 -1.79 -5.90
N LYS A 69 -7.97 -2.72 -6.20
CA LYS A 69 -8.31 -3.97 -6.89
C LYS A 69 -9.25 -4.85 -6.09
N GLU A 70 -9.03 -5.00 -4.79
CA GLU A 70 -9.91 -5.81 -3.93
C GLU A 70 -11.27 -5.13 -3.70
N VAL A 71 -11.31 -3.80 -3.61
CA VAL A 71 -12.57 -3.04 -3.53
C VAL A 71 -13.37 -3.15 -4.82
N ASP A 72 -12.72 -3.09 -5.99
CA ASP A 72 -13.38 -3.30 -7.29
C ASP A 72 -13.96 -4.72 -7.42
N ARG A 73 -13.20 -5.71 -6.93
CA ARG A 73 -13.67 -7.09 -6.83
C ARG A 73 -14.89 -7.22 -5.90
N LEU A 74 -14.86 -6.58 -4.73
CA LEU A 74 -16.01 -6.56 -3.82
C LEU A 74 -17.21 -5.89 -4.48
N LYS A 75 -17.03 -4.74 -5.13
CA LYS A 75 -18.09 -4.06 -5.90
C LYS A 75 -18.72 -4.99 -6.94
N THR A 76 -17.91 -5.78 -7.63
CA THR A 76 -18.42 -6.78 -8.59
C THR A 76 -19.22 -7.88 -7.92
N LEU A 77 -18.80 -8.34 -6.73
CA LEU A 77 -19.45 -9.45 -6.01
C LEU A 77 -20.74 -9.03 -5.27
N CYS A 78 -20.76 -7.83 -4.68
CA CYS A 78 -21.86 -7.39 -3.82
C CYS A 78 -22.68 -6.22 -4.40
N GLY A 79 -22.25 -5.63 -5.52
CA GLY A 79 -22.92 -4.51 -6.18
C GLY A 79 -22.77 -3.15 -5.47
N PHE A 80 -22.07 -3.11 -4.32
CA PHE A 80 -21.88 -1.88 -3.55
C PHE A 80 -20.61 -1.13 -3.97
N ASP A 81 -20.74 0.17 -4.20
CA ASP A 81 -19.59 1.03 -4.42
C ASP A 81 -18.91 1.37 -3.09
N LEU A 82 -17.71 0.83 -2.89
CA LEU A 82 -16.89 1.08 -1.69
C LEU A 82 -15.69 1.99 -1.98
N PHE A 83 -15.59 2.59 -3.18
CA PHE A 83 -14.47 3.47 -3.53
C PHE A 83 -14.41 4.71 -2.64
N GLY A 84 -15.55 5.17 -2.13
CA GLY A 84 -15.62 6.28 -1.15
C GLY A 84 -14.93 5.98 0.19
N LEU A 85 -14.59 4.71 0.48
CA LEU A 85 -13.86 4.31 1.69
C LEU A 85 -12.34 4.31 1.51
N LEU A 86 -11.86 4.48 0.27
CA LEU A 86 -10.43 4.50 0.00
C LEU A 86 -9.80 5.82 0.45
N PRO A 87 -8.55 5.80 0.94
CA PRO A 87 -7.77 7.00 1.11
C PRO A 87 -7.68 7.82 -0.18
N LYS A 88 -7.57 9.15 -0.05
CA LYS A 88 -7.40 10.07 -1.18
C LYS A 88 -6.10 9.77 -1.96
N THR A 89 -6.04 10.25 -3.20
CA THR A 89 -4.79 10.29 -3.97
C THR A 89 -3.71 11.02 -3.17
N GLN A 90 -2.45 10.57 -3.27
CA GLN A 90 -1.31 11.08 -2.50
C GLN A 90 -1.38 10.83 -0.97
N PHE A 91 -2.18 9.87 -0.52
CA PHE A 91 -2.26 9.48 0.89
C PHE A 91 -0.87 9.19 1.50
N GLY A 92 0.02 8.53 0.75
CA GLY A 92 1.37 8.20 1.24
C GLY A 92 2.20 9.44 1.63
N ASP A 93 2.32 10.44 0.74
CA ASP A 93 3.09 11.65 1.01
C ASP A 93 2.48 12.45 2.19
N ALA A 94 1.15 12.66 2.17
CA ALA A 94 0.46 13.39 3.23
C ALA A 94 0.64 12.72 4.60
N GLN A 95 0.50 11.40 4.66
CA GLN A 95 0.63 10.65 5.91
C GLN A 95 2.08 10.62 6.42
N ALA A 96 3.07 10.53 5.52
CA ALA A 96 4.48 10.57 5.89
C ALA A 96 4.86 11.91 6.52
N ARG A 97 4.35 13.02 5.96
CA ARG A 97 4.55 14.37 6.51
C ARG A 97 3.89 14.52 7.87
N GLU A 98 2.64 14.10 8.01
CA GLU A 98 1.93 14.14 9.29
C GLU A 98 2.68 13.38 10.40
N ILE A 99 3.24 12.20 10.09
CA ILE A 99 4.05 11.43 11.05
C ILE A 99 5.30 12.22 11.47
N LEU A 100 6.00 12.84 10.51
CA LEU A 100 7.20 13.63 10.81
C LEU A 100 6.87 14.86 11.66
N ASP A 101 5.74 15.52 11.38
CA ASP A 101 5.28 16.69 12.12
C ASP A 101 4.89 16.31 13.56
N GLN A 102 4.25 15.15 13.77
CA GLN A 102 3.95 14.60 15.11
C GLN A 102 5.22 14.25 15.93
N LEU A 103 6.38 14.19 15.29
CA LEU A 103 7.67 13.86 15.89
C LEU A 103 8.62 15.08 15.91
N GLU A 104 8.14 16.28 15.56
CA GLU A 104 8.96 17.49 15.53
C GLU A 104 9.62 17.77 16.91
N ASP A 105 8.95 17.40 18.00
CA ASP A 105 9.45 17.58 19.37
C ASP A 105 10.71 16.73 19.68
N VAL A 106 10.87 15.59 19.01
CA VAL A 106 11.97 14.64 19.24
C VAL A 106 12.99 14.63 18.10
N ILE A 107 12.60 15.05 16.90
CA ILE A 107 13.48 15.07 15.73
C ILE A 107 14.43 16.28 15.79
N HIS A 108 15.70 16.04 15.54
CA HIS A 108 16.69 17.06 15.22
C HIS A 108 17.06 16.95 13.73
N VAL A 109 16.64 17.94 12.94
CA VAL A 109 16.91 17.96 11.50
C VAL A 109 18.26 18.62 11.22
N VAL A 110 19.10 17.93 10.44
CA VAL A 110 20.31 18.55 9.85
C VAL A 110 20.00 18.91 8.39
N PRO A 111 19.92 20.21 8.04
CA PRO A 111 19.63 20.64 6.68
C PRO A 111 20.80 20.32 5.75
N THR A 112 20.49 19.97 4.50
CA THR A 112 21.48 19.66 3.48
C THR A 112 22.03 20.94 2.85
N THR A 113 22.97 21.57 3.54
CA THR A 113 23.67 22.78 3.06
C THR A 113 24.61 22.47 1.89
N ASP A 114 24.97 23.48 1.10
CA ASP A 114 25.89 23.28 -0.03
C ASP A 114 27.30 22.87 0.43
N ALA A 115 27.74 23.33 1.60
CA ALA A 115 28.98 22.88 2.23
C ALA A 115 28.93 21.38 2.54
N LEU A 116 27.80 20.88 3.04
CA LEU A 116 27.60 19.47 3.36
C LEU A 116 27.52 18.61 2.08
N LYS A 117 26.85 19.10 1.02
CA LYS A 117 26.85 18.44 -0.30
C LYS A 117 28.26 18.33 -0.87
N LEU A 118 29.04 19.42 -0.80
CA LEU A 118 30.41 19.45 -1.29
C LEU A 118 31.28 18.46 -0.50
N ALA A 119 31.23 18.48 0.83
CA ALA A 119 31.98 17.56 1.68
C ALA A 119 31.64 16.08 1.39
N ALA A 120 30.35 15.76 1.22
CA ALA A 120 29.92 14.41 0.88
C ALA A 120 30.34 14.00 -0.53
N SER A 121 30.34 14.95 -1.48
CA SER A 121 30.78 14.73 -2.87
C SER A 121 32.26 14.44 -2.91
N ASP A 122 33.08 15.26 -2.25
CA ASP A 122 34.53 15.09 -2.16
C ASP A 122 34.87 13.74 -1.53
N ARG A 123 34.22 13.38 -0.41
CA ARG A 123 34.35 12.07 0.22
C ARG A 123 34.02 10.93 -0.75
N SER A 124 32.92 11.06 -1.50
CA SER A 124 32.49 10.05 -2.47
C SER A 124 33.47 9.89 -3.62
N MET A 125 33.96 10.99 -4.20
CA MET A 125 34.94 10.98 -5.29
C MET A 125 36.29 10.41 -4.85
N GLU A 126 36.71 10.67 -3.61
CA GLU A 126 37.94 10.14 -3.02
C GLU A 126 37.82 8.66 -2.64
N GLY A 127 36.62 8.07 -2.69
CA GLY A 127 36.39 6.69 -2.29
C GLY A 127 36.60 6.47 -0.78
N ARG A 128 36.41 7.51 0.04
CA ARG A 128 36.49 7.43 1.50
C ARG A 128 35.19 6.86 2.08
N ARG A 129 35.30 5.95 3.06
CA ARG A 129 34.12 5.41 3.76
C ARG A 129 33.18 6.52 4.24
N PRO A 130 31.84 6.31 4.22
CA PRO A 130 31.17 5.03 3.98
C PRO A 130 31.06 4.59 2.51
N THR A 131 31.59 5.36 1.55
CA THR A 131 31.65 4.94 0.14
C THR A 131 32.83 3.99 -0.12
N SER A 132 32.84 3.31 -1.27
CA SER A 132 34.00 2.61 -1.82
C SER A 132 34.22 2.96 -3.30
N LYS A 133 35.37 2.61 -3.89
CA LYS A 133 35.63 2.90 -5.32
C LYS A 133 34.65 2.21 -6.29
N SER A 134 34.00 1.14 -5.85
CA SER A 134 33.02 0.36 -6.62
C SER A 134 31.57 0.71 -6.29
N ASP A 135 31.34 1.53 -5.25
CA ASP A 135 30.01 1.82 -4.74
C ASP A 135 29.81 3.31 -4.56
N HIS A 136 28.76 3.86 -5.18
CA HIS A 136 28.43 5.27 -5.16
C HIS A 136 27.58 5.61 -3.92
N GLY A 137 28.17 5.43 -2.74
CA GLY A 137 27.58 5.70 -1.43
C GLY A 137 27.47 7.19 -1.08
N TYR A 138 27.15 8.05 -2.05
CA TYR A 138 27.04 9.50 -1.82
C TYR A 138 25.99 9.84 -0.75
N LYS A 139 24.89 9.08 -0.69
CA LYS A 139 23.89 9.22 0.37
C LYS A 139 24.46 8.88 1.74
N ASP A 140 25.22 7.81 1.84
CA ASP A 140 25.87 7.40 3.10
C ASP A 140 26.90 8.44 3.52
N CYS A 141 27.62 9.04 2.57
CA CYS A 141 28.48 10.19 2.82
C CYS A 141 27.69 11.39 3.36
N LEU A 142 26.52 11.72 2.79
CA LEU A 142 25.67 12.80 3.32
C LEU A 142 25.21 12.52 4.76
N ILE A 143 24.83 11.27 5.06
CA ILE A 143 24.44 10.86 6.41
C ILE A 143 25.60 11.03 7.37
N TRP A 144 26.78 10.54 7.00
CA TRP A 144 27.97 10.64 7.84
C TRP A 144 28.44 12.08 8.05
N GLU A 145 28.52 12.88 6.99
CA GLU A 145 28.87 14.30 7.09
C GLU A 145 27.86 15.07 7.95
N SER A 146 26.58 14.69 7.93
CA SER A 146 25.57 15.27 8.82
C SER A 146 25.85 14.97 10.30
N VAL A 147 26.31 13.76 10.64
CA VAL A 147 26.74 13.43 12.01
C VAL A 147 27.89 14.32 12.46
N LEU A 148 28.86 14.57 11.57
CA LEU A 148 30.04 15.39 11.87
C LEU A 148 29.72 16.88 12.06
N THR A 149 28.50 17.32 11.76
CA THR A 149 28.05 18.70 12.04
C THR A 149 27.49 18.90 13.44
N LEU A 150 27.32 17.83 14.21
CA LEU A 150 26.81 17.94 15.58
C LEU A 150 27.76 18.73 16.50
N PRO A 151 27.23 19.38 17.54
CA PRO A 151 28.05 20.10 18.49
C PRO A 151 29.10 19.21 19.16
N PRO A 152 30.32 19.74 19.43
CA PRO A 152 31.32 19.05 20.24
C PRO A 152 30.76 18.56 21.59
N GLY A 153 31.17 17.37 22.02
CA GLY A 153 30.67 16.71 23.23
C GLY A 153 29.34 15.98 23.05
N SER A 154 28.71 16.02 21.88
CA SER A 154 27.48 15.26 21.62
C SER A 154 27.73 13.76 21.65
N GLU A 155 26.76 13.02 22.17
CA GLU A 155 26.77 11.57 22.13
C GLU A 155 25.88 11.08 20.99
N VAL A 156 26.37 10.12 20.21
CA VAL A 156 25.68 9.60 19.03
C VAL A 156 25.57 8.09 19.10
N MET A 157 24.35 7.58 19.16
CA MET A 157 24.06 6.16 18.94
C MET A 157 23.64 5.97 17.48
N PHE A 158 24.55 5.46 16.65
CA PHE A 158 24.32 5.30 15.22
C PHE A 158 23.88 3.86 14.89
N VAL A 159 22.75 3.71 14.20
CA VAL A 159 22.18 2.41 13.82
C VAL A 159 22.15 2.28 12.31
N THR A 160 22.80 1.24 11.79
CA THR A 160 22.76 0.95 10.36
C THR A 160 22.77 -0.56 10.07
N ARG A 161 22.25 -0.91 8.90
CA ARG A 161 22.35 -2.26 8.30
C ARG A 161 23.56 -2.40 7.40
N ASP A 162 24.15 -1.28 6.98
CA ASP A 162 25.26 -1.29 6.05
C ASP A 162 26.57 -1.61 6.77
N GLU A 163 26.90 -2.90 6.74
CA GLU A 163 28.16 -3.42 7.25
C GLU A 163 29.36 -3.00 6.40
N VAL A 164 29.20 -2.94 5.08
CA VAL A 164 30.32 -2.72 4.16
C VAL A 164 30.76 -1.27 4.20
N GLY A 165 29.83 -0.31 4.26
CA GLY A 165 30.17 1.11 4.33
C GLY A 165 30.71 1.53 5.70
N PHE A 166 30.05 1.13 6.79
CA PHE A 166 30.32 1.70 8.12
C PHE A 166 31.14 0.82 9.06
N PHE A 167 31.24 -0.49 8.83
CA PHE A 167 31.90 -1.41 9.76
C PHE A 167 33.15 -2.06 9.17
N GLU A 168 34.05 -2.44 10.06
CA GLU A 168 35.22 -3.28 9.80
C GLU A 168 35.39 -4.23 10.98
N ASN A 169 35.37 -5.55 10.73
CA ASN A 169 35.46 -6.59 11.77
C ASN A 169 34.42 -6.44 12.91
N GLY A 170 33.20 -6.02 12.57
CA GLY A 170 32.09 -5.91 13.52
C GLY A 170 32.14 -4.68 14.44
N VAL A 171 33.13 -3.79 14.27
CA VAL A 171 33.19 -2.49 14.93
C VAL A 171 33.11 -1.36 13.89
N LEU A 172 32.79 -0.15 14.33
CA LEU A 172 32.81 1.01 13.43
C LEU A 172 34.20 1.13 12.78
N ALA A 173 34.22 1.39 11.46
CA ALA A 173 35.46 1.49 10.72
C ALA A 173 36.42 2.51 11.40
N PRO A 174 37.71 2.16 11.63
CA PRO A 174 38.61 2.96 12.46
C PRO A 174 38.81 4.41 11.98
N ASN A 175 38.71 4.65 10.67
CA ASN A 175 38.79 6.01 10.10
C ASN A 175 37.55 6.85 10.47
N LEU A 176 36.36 6.26 10.43
CA LEU A 176 35.12 6.93 10.86
C LEU A 176 35.16 7.20 12.38
N ALA A 177 35.64 6.25 13.18
CA ALA A 177 35.82 6.44 14.62
C ALA A 177 36.79 7.61 14.92
N LYS A 178 37.91 7.70 14.20
CA LYS A 178 38.88 8.81 14.34
C LYS A 178 38.28 10.15 13.95
N GLU A 179 37.48 10.21 12.89
CA GLU A 179 36.80 11.44 12.46
C GLU A 179 35.79 11.91 13.52
N ALA A 180 35.00 11.00 14.10
CA ALA A 180 34.07 11.32 15.18
C ALA A 180 34.82 11.88 16.41
N VAL A 181 35.92 11.24 16.83
CA VAL A 181 36.77 11.72 17.93
C VAL A 181 37.40 13.08 17.63
N ALA A 182 37.85 13.31 16.39
CA ALA A 182 38.40 14.60 15.95
C ALA A 182 37.36 15.73 15.95
N LYS A 183 36.06 15.38 15.93
CA LYS A 183 34.93 16.29 16.12
C LYS A 183 34.41 16.31 17.56
N GLU A 184 35.12 15.67 18.48
CA GLU A 184 34.75 15.56 19.89
C GLU A 184 33.38 14.89 20.11
N LEU A 185 33.01 13.96 19.22
CA LEU A 185 31.77 13.20 19.32
C LEU A 185 32.01 11.86 20.04
N ASN A 186 31.13 11.53 20.98
CA ASN A 186 31.11 10.21 21.62
C ASN A 186 30.16 9.28 20.84
N LEU A 187 30.70 8.54 19.87
CA LEU A 187 29.89 7.75 18.95
C LEU A 187 29.95 6.25 19.26
N THR A 188 28.79 5.64 19.43
CA THR A 188 28.60 4.19 19.53
C THR A 188 27.78 3.71 18.34
N ALA A 189 28.32 2.78 17.55
CA ALA A 189 27.64 2.24 16.37
C ALA A 189 27.04 0.86 16.66
N PHE A 190 25.80 0.66 16.23
CA PHE A 190 25.03 -0.56 16.38
C PHE A 190 24.69 -1.12 15.01
N ARG A 191 25.12 -2.36 14.77
CA ARG A 191 24.69 -3.12 13.61
C ARG A 191 23.29 -3.67 13.84
N THR A 192 22.45 -3.61 12.81
CA THR A 192 21.12 -4.22 12.85
C THR A 192 20.81 -5.01 11.58
N THR A 193 19.70 -5.76 11.62
CA THR A 193 19.13 -6.60 10.57
C THR A 193 17.64 -6.29 10.41
N GLU A 194 16.98 -6.95 9.45
CA GLU A 194 15.52 -6.85 9.30
C GLU A 194 14.75 -7.40 10.51
N ALA A 195 15.29 -8.42 11.18
CA ALA A 195 14.63 -9.11 12.29
C ALA A 195 14.64 -8.29 13.59
N ASN A 196 15.71 -7.56 13.86
CA ASN A 196 15.92 -6.86 15.13
C ASN A 196 15.78 -5.32 15.04
N GLY A 197 15.71 -4.70 13.86
CA GLY A 197 15.30 -3.28 13.71
C GLY A 197 16.06 -2.31 14.62
N VAL A 198 15.38 -1.59 15.51
CA VAL A 198 16.01 -0.69 16.50
C VAL A 198 16.29 -1.31 17.86
N SER A 199 15.96 -2.59 18.05
CA SER A 199 16.11 -3.28 19.34
C SER A 199 17.51 -3.15 19.96
N PRO A 200 18.63 -3.24 19.20
CA PRO A 200 19.96 -3.07 19.81
C PRO A 200 20.16 -1.73 20.54
N VAL A 201 19.61 -0.64 20.00
CA VAL A 201 19.68 0.67 20.66
C VAL A 201 18.68 0.79 21.80
N VAL A 202 17.48 0.24 21.64
CA VAL A 202 16.51 0.17 22.74
C VAL A 202 17.09 -0.58 23.94
N ASP A 203 17.76 -1.71 23.70
CA ASP A 203 18.39 -2.51 24.74
C ASP A 203 19.57 -1.76 25.39
N ALA A 204 20.38 -1.05 24.59
CA ALA A 204 21.46 -0.21 25.11
C ALA A 204 20.92 0.95 25.98
N LEU A 205 19.84 1.60 25.56
CA LEU A 205 19.18 2.65 26.34
C LEU A 205 18.60 2.10 27.66
N LYS A 206 17.97 0.92 27.64
CA LYS A 206 17.47 0.26 28.86
C LYS A 206 18.59 -0.14 29.81
N ALA A 207 19.70 -0.65 29.28
CA ALA A 207 20.85 -1.01 30.09
C ALA A 207 21.53 0.23 30.72
N ARG A 208 21.55 1.36 30.00
CA ARG A 208 22.11 2.62 30.49
C ARG A 208 21.22 3.32 31.51
N PHE A 209 19.91 3.31 31.30
CA PHE A 209 18.95 4.04 32.11
C PHE A 209 18.00 3.08 32.83
N ALA A 210 18.28 2.82 34.10
CA ALA A 210 17.53 1.86 34.92
C ALA A 210 16.02 2.16 35.00
N ASP A 211 15.62 3.44 34.93
CA ASP A 211 14.22 3.85 34.92
C ASP A 211 13.49 3.52 33.61
N LEU A 212 14.22 3.39 32.49
CA LEU A 212 13.66 2.95 31.20
C LEU A 212 13.49 1.42 31.11
N ALA A 213 14.14 0.64 31.99
CA ALA A 213 14.11 -0.82 31.95
C ALA A 213 12.69 -1.40 32.07
N SER A 214 11.80 -0.68 32.77
CA SER A 214 10.40 -1.06 32.95
C SER A 214 9.48 -0.71 31.76
N MET A 215 9.94 0.15 30.84
CA MET A 215 9.14 0.56 29.68
C MET A 215 8.93 -0.62 28.73
N ARG A 216 7.66 -0.86 28.40
CA ARG A 216 7.23 -1.94 27.49
C ARG A 216 6.86 -1.35 26.14
N THR A 217 7.10 -2.15 25.10
CA THR A 217 6.61 -1.86 23.76
C THR A 217 5.09 -1.77 23.82
N THR A 218 4.56 -0.56 23.71
CA THR A 218 3.17 -0.35 23.35
C THR A 218 3.18 -0.10 21.86
N ASP A 219 2.55 -1.00 21.10
CA ASP A 219 2.20 -0.65 19.73
C ASP A 219 1.27 0.57 19.83
N VAL A 220 1.53 1.61 19.03
CA VAL A 220 0.64 2.77 18.97
C VAL A 220 -0.74 2.25 18.57
N LEU A 221 -1.68 2.28 19.52
CA LEU A 221 -3.05 1.85 19.28
C LEU A 221 -3.60 2.72 18.15
N MET A 222 -4.01 2.09 17.04
CA MET A 222 -4.64 2.77 15.90
C MET A 222 -5.91 3.57 16.28
N GLY A 223 -6.41 3.40 17.50
CA GLY A 223 -7.60 4.08 18.03
C GLY A 223 -7.46 5.60 18.15
N ASP A 224 -6.25 6.17 18.13
CA ASP A 224 -6.03 7.61 18.29
C ASP A 224 -5.79 8.35 16.96
N HIS A 225 -5.84 7.65 15.82
CA HIS A 225 -5.71 8.31 14.52
C HIS A 225 -6.97 9.14 14.23
N PRO A 226 -6.88 10.43 13.85
CA PRO A 226 -8.04 11.28 13.57
C PRO A 226 -9.00 10.66 12.54
N ILE A 227 -8.48 9.91 11.57
CA ILE A 227 -9.27 9.17 10.58
C ILE A 227 -10.04 8.01 11.21
N VAL A 228 -9.41 7.22 12.10
CA VAL A 228 -10.06 6.09 12.80
C VAL A 228 -11.04 6.61 13.85
N GLN A 229 -10.72 7.70 14.55
CA GLN A 229 -11.66 8.38 15.45
C GLN A 229 -12.81 9.03 14.69
N ALA A 230 -12.58 9.63 13.52
CA ALA A 230 -13.64 10.13 12.65
C ALA A 230 -14.54 8.97 12.17
N TYR A 231 -13.96 7.79 11.89
CA TYR A 231 -14.70 6.60 11.49
C TYR A 231 -15.47 5.93 12.63
N MET A 232 -14.90 5.89 13.84
CA MET A 232 -15.54 5.36 15.06
C MET A 232 -16.60 6.33 15.61
N ARG A 233 -16.49 7.64 15.29
CA ARG A 233 -17.50 8.68 15.56
C ARG A 233 -18.53 8.83 14.45
N ILE A 234 -18.45 8.05 13.37
CA ILE A 234 -19.65 7.82 12.56
C ILE A 234 -20.57 7.06 13.51
N GLU A 235 -21.48 7.80 14.16
CA GLU A 235 -22.63 7.23 14.83
C GLU A 235 -23.15 6.11 13.93
N ARG A 236 -23.53 4.97 14.52
CA ARG A 236 -24.42 4.04 13.82
C ARG A 236 -25.60 4.88 13.35
N ALA A 237 -25.54 5.33 12.10
CA ALA A 237 -26.68 5.89 11.43
C ALA A 237 -27.62 4.70 11.38
N ALA A 238 -28.60 4.70 12.29
CA ALA A 238 -29.80 3.93 12.06
C ALA A 238 -30.20 4.24 10.61
N PRO A 239 -30.45 3.22 9.77
CA PRO A 239 -30.71 3.42 8.36
C PRO A 239 -31.72 4.56 8.24
N VAL A 240 -31.27 5.70 7.72
CA VAL A 240 -32.15 6.85 7.51
C VAL A 240 -33.01 6.45 6.33
N LEU A 241 -34.16 5.85 6.64
CA LEU A 241 -35.26 5.81 5.71
C LEU A 241 -35.52 7.25 5.30
N PRO A 242 -35.61 7.56 3.99
CA PRO A 242 -35.88 8.90 3.53
C PRO A 242 -37.17 9.38 4.20
N VAL A 243 -37.06 10.42 5.04
CA VAL A 243 -38.22 11.12 5.55
C VAL A 243 -38.90 11.73 4.33
N PRO A 244 -40.18 11.43 4.07
CA PRO A 244 -40.88 12.00 2.95
C PRO A 244 -41.03 13.50 3.21
N ALA A 245 -40.34 14.31 2.41
CA ALA A 245 -40.70 15.71 2.24
C ALA A 245 -42.07 15.73 1.56
N ALA A 246 -43.12 15.84 2.37
CA ALA A 246 -44.46 16.13 1.90
C ALA A 246 -44.54 17.63 1.56
N GLU A 247 -43.98 18.02 0.41
CA GLU A 247 -44.74 18.91 -0.47
C GLU A 247 -45.66 17.99 -1.27
N VAL A 248 -46.95 18.09 -0.97
CA VAL A 248 -48.01 17.31 -1.61
C VAL A 248 -48.12 17.76 -3.06
N LEU A 249 -47.39 17.10 -3.94
CA LEU A 249 -47.71 17.02 -5.36
C LEU A 249 -48.50 15.72 -5.59
N PRO A 250 -49.62 15.77 -6.33
CA PRO A 250 -50.47 14.59 -6.53
C PRO A 250 -49.68 13.53 -7.30
N GLN A 251 -49.39 12.42 -6.64
CA GLN A 251 -48.83 11.24 -7.30
C GLN A 251 -49.88 10.65 -8.24
N PRO A 252 -49.51 10.26 -9.47
CA PRO A 252 -50.39 9.49 -10.32
C PRO A 252 -50.63 8.13 -9.67
N GLU A 253 -51.90 7.72 -9.59
CA GLU A 253 -52.29 6.39 -9.11
C GLU A 253 -51.62 5.30 -9.98
N VAL A 254 -50.57 4.70 -9.46
CA VAL A 254 -49.95 3.50 -10.02
C VAL A 254 -50.90 2.34 -9.74
N GLN A 255 -51.46 1.76 -10.79
CA GLN A 255 -52.40 0.64 -10.64
C GLN A 255 -51.66 -0.61 -10.11
N PRO A 256 -52.31 -1.41 -9.24
CA PRO A 256 -51.75 -2.66 -8.75
C PRO A 256 -51.40 -3.58 -9.93
N GLY A 257 -50.14 -3.99 -10.04
CA GLY A 257 -49.63 -4.84 -11.12
C GLY A 257 -48.62 -4.17 -12.05
N GLU A 258 -48.43 -2.85 -12.02
CA GLU A 258 -47.46 -2.17 -12.88
C GLU A 258 -46.00 -2.48 -12.46
N LEU A 259 -45.74 -2.65 -11.16
CA LEU A 259 -44.43 -3.04 -10.64
C LEU A 259 -44.10 -4.50 -10.95
N GLU A 260 -45.07 -5.40 -10.87
CA GLU A 260 -44.92 -6.80 -11.30
C GLU A 260 -44.79 -6.89 -12.83
N ALA A 261 -45.48 -6.04 -13.59
CA ALA A 261 -45.30 -5.93 -15.04
C ALA A 261 -43.90 -5.42 -15.41
N LEU A 262 -43.37 -4.43 -14.68
CA LEU A 262 -42.00 -3.91 -14.85
C LEU A 262 -40.93 -4.94 -14.45
N LEU A 263 -41.14 -5.70 -13.36
CA LEU A 263 -40.25 -6.79 -12.95
C LEU A 263 -40.28 -7.96 -13.95
N THR A 264 -41.46 -8.30 -14.48
CA THR A 264 -41.63 -9.35 -15.50
C THR A 264 -41.06 -8.92 -16.86
N ALA A 265 -41.16 -7.63 -17.21
CA ALA A 265 -40.52 -7.04 -18.39
C ALA A 265 -38.98 -6.99 -18.26
N ARG A 266 -38.44 -6.89 -17.04
CA ARG A 266 -36.98 -6.89 -16.78
C ARG A 266 -36.36 -8.28 -16.68
N THR A 267 -37.16 -9.32 -16.41
CA THR A 267 -36.71 -10.74 -16.36
C THR A 267 -36.95 -11.50 -17.66
N ARG A 268 -37.66 -10.93 -18.65
CA ARG A 268 -37.90 -11.57 -19.93
C ARG A 268 -37.57 -10.63 -21.08
N HIS A 269 -36.30 -10.52 -21.45
CA HIS A 269 -35.89 -10.38 -22.85
C HIS A 269 -34.40 -10.69 -22.93
N LEU A 270 -34.06 -11.95 -23.20
CA LEU A 270 -32.78 -12.25 -23.83
C LEU A 270 -32.77 -11.48 -25.15
N SER A 271 -31.74 -10.68 -25.40
CA SER A 271 -31.54 -10.10 -26.72
C SER A 271 -31.33 -11.23 -27.73
N LEU A 272 -31.60 -10.99 -29.02
CA LEU A 272 -31.33 -11.98 -30.07
C LEU A 272 -29.87 -12.48 -30.03
N LEU A 273 -28.94 -11.62 -29.59
CA LEU A 273 -27.55 -11.98 -29.38
C LEU A 273 -27.36 -12.93 -28.19
N ASP A 274 -28.11 -12.76 -27.09
CA ASP A 274 -28.03 -13.68 -25.94
C ASP A 274 -28.61 -15.06 -26.28
N ILE A 275 -29.68 -15.12 -27.08
CA ILE A 275 -30.22 -16.39 -27.58
C ILE A 275 -29.20 -17.08 -28.50
N LYS A 276 -28.58 -16.33 -29.42
CA LYS A 276 -27.53 -16.84 -30.29
C LYS A 276 -26.32 -17.34 -29.50
N ALA A 277 -25.84 -16.57 -28.52
CA ALA A 277 -24.74 -16.94 -27.64
C ALA A 277 -25.04 -18.22 -26.83
N LEU A 278 -26.26 -18.38 -26.33
CA LEU A 278 -26.68 -19.60 -25.64
C LEU A 278 -26.70 -20.81 -26.58
N GLY A 279 -27.19 -20.64 -27.81
CA GLY A 279 -27.18 -21.67 -28.85
C GLY A 279 -25.76 -22.11 -29.22
N PHE A 280 -24.83 -21.17 -29.37
CA PHE A 280 -23.44 -21.46 -29.73
C PHE A 280 -22.71 -22.22 -28.61
N VAL A 281 -22.88 -21.81 -27.36
CA VAL A 281 -22.33 -22.54 -26.20
C VAL A 281 -22.96 -23.92 -26.04
N GLY A 282 -24.26 -24.05 -26.32
CA GLY A 282 -24.99 -25.31 -26.31
C GLY A 282 -24.51 -26.30 -27.37
N PHE A 283 -24.34 -25.83 -28.61
CA PHE A 283 -23.92 -26.65 -29.75
C PHE A 283 -22.51 -27.22 -29.56
N LEU A 284 -21.61 -26.47 -28.95
CA LEU A 284 -20.23 -26.90 -28.71
C LEU A 284 -20.07 -27.85 -27.51
N GLU A 285 -21.09 -27.98 -26.65
CA GLU A 285 -21.13 -28.67 -25.34
C GLU A 285 -20.08 -28.19 -24.29
N ARG A 286 -18.87 -27.86 -24.75
CA ARG A 286 -17.76 -27.27 -24.01
C ARG A 286 -17.02 -26.28 -24.93
N ALA A 287 -17.45 -25.02 -24.90
CA ALA A 287 -16.81 -23.96 -25.66
C ALA A 287 -15.70 -23.28 -24.84
N GLY A 288 -14.50 -23.19 -25.40
CA GLY A 288 -13.47 -22.29 -24.85
C GLY A 288 -13.96 -20.84 -24.93
N LYS A 289 -13.68 -20.02 -23.90
CA LYS A 289 -14.18 -18.63 -23.85
C LYS A 289 -13.85 -17.83 -25.11
N GLN A 290 -12.59 -17.92 -25.55
CA GLN A 290 -12.14 -17.20 -26.74
C GLN A 290 -12.83 -17.73 -28.00
N GLN A 291 -12.97 -19.05 -28.12
CA GLN A 291 -13.66 -19.69 -29.24
C GLN A 291 -15.14 -19.28 -29.33
N ALA A 292 -15.85 -19.22 -28.22
CA ALA A 292 -17.24 -18.75 -28.18
C ALA A 292 -17.37 -17.28 -28.60
N ILE A 293 -16.44 -16.43 -28.16
CA ILE A 293 -16.39 -15.02 -28.54
C ILE A 293 -16.07 -14.88 -30.03
N ASP A 294 -15.08 -15.61 -30.53
CA ASP A 294 -14.64 -15.54 -31.93
C ASP A 294 -15.76 -15.98 -32.89
N LEU A 295 -16.52 -17.03 -32.55
CA LEU A 295 -17.67 -17.47 -33.34
C LEU A 295 -18.81 -16.43 -33.34
N LEU A 296 -19.09 -15.81 -32.19
CA LEU A 296 -20.07 -14.73 -32.12
C LEU A 296 -19.61 -13.49 -32.92
N VAL A 297 -18.33 -13.19 -32.93
CA VAL A 297 -17.76 -12.11 -33.76
C VAL A 297 -17.87 -12.44 -35.24
N GLN A 298 -17.56 -13.68 -35.65
CA GLN A 298 -17.76 -14.15 -37.03
C GLN A 298 -19.23 -14.11 -37.45
N SER A 299 -20.17 -14.29 -36.52
CA SER A 299 -21.61 -14.14 -36.73
C SER A 299 -22.10 -12.67 -36.80
N GLY A 300 -21.17 -11.70 -36.74
CA GLY A 300 -21.45 -10.27 -36.89
C GLY A 300 -21.57 -9.47 -35.59
N ALA A 301 -21.27 -10.05 -34.43
CA ALA A 301 -21.22 -9.31 -33.16
C ALA A 301 -19.89 -8.57 -32.98
N THR A 302 -19.88 -7.51 -32.16
CA THR A 302 -18.61 -6.95 -31.66
C THR A 302 -18.07 -7.81 -30.51
N ALA A 303 -16.76 -7.83 -30.31
CA ALA A 303 -16.13 -8.64 -29.26
C ALA A 303 -16.66 -8.31 -27.86
N ASP A 304 -16.90 -7.02 -27.58
CA ASP A 304 -17.47 -6.57 -26.30
C ASP A 304 -18.95 -6.96 -26.15
N ALA A 305 -19.74 -6.90 -27.23
CA ALA A 305 -21.12 -7.36 -27.19
C ALA A 305 -21.23 -8.88 -26.98
N ALA A 306 -20.34 -9.66 -27.62
CA ALA A 306 -20.26 -11.10 -27.44
C ALA A 306 -19.87 -11.48 -26.01
N ARG A 307 -18.87 -10.80 -25.42
CA ARG A 307 -18.46 -11.00 -24.03
C ARG A 307 -19.60 -10.68 -23.06
N ASN A 308 -20.24 -9.53 -23.23
CA ASN A 308 -21.35 -9.10 -22.38
C ASN A 308 -22.55 -10.05 -22.47
N ALA A 309 -22.83 -10.61 -23.66
CA ALA A 309 -23.90 -11.59 -23.83
C ALA A 309 -23.62 -12.89 -23.07
N LEU A 310 -22.40 -13.43 -23.18
CA LEU A 310 -21.98 -14.65 -22.48
C LEU A 310 -21.97 -14.47 -20.95
N GLU A 311 -21.54 -13.31 -20.46
CA GLU A 311 -21.56 -12.97 -19.03
C GLU A 311 -22.99 -12.83 -18.50
N ARG A 312 -23.90 -12.20 -19.25
CA ARG A 312 -25.33 -12.15 -18.88
C ARG A 312 -25.95 -13.54 -18.78
N LEU A 313 -25.63 -14.45 -19.71
CA LEU A 313 -26.10 -15.84 -19.66
C LEU A 313 -25.55 -16.61 -18.44
N ALA A 314 -24.30 -16.34 -18.06
CA ALA A 314 -23.69 -16.94 -16.87
C ALA A 314 -24.34 -16.41 -15.58
N LEU A 315 -24.59 -15.09 -15.49
CA LEU A 315 -25.30 -14.47 -14.38
C LEU A 315 -26.75 -14.93 -14.28
N ALA A 316 -27.42 -15.19 -15.40
CA ALA A 316 -28.76 -15.74 -15.46
C ALA A 316 -28.81 -17.25 -15.15
N GLY A 317 -27.67 -17.90 -14.94
CA GLY A 317 -27.58 -19.34 -14.65
C GLY A 317 -27.89 -20.26 -15.83
N LEU A 318 -27.92 -19.72 -17.06
CA LEU A 318 -28.16 -20.47 -18.30
C LEU A 318 -26.87 -21.09 -18.84
N THR A 319 -25.72 -20.52 -18.47
CA THR A 319 -24.39 -21.12 -18.69
C THR A 319 -23.60 -21.09 -17.37
N ARG A 320 -22.56 -21.93 -17.26
CA ARG A 320 -21.59 -21.93 -16.16
C ARG A 320 -20.24 -21.46 -16.68
N ASP A 321 -19.71 -20.43 -16.06
CA ASP A 321 -18.34 -19.97 -16.28
C ASP A 321 -17.36 -20.77 -15.41
N THR A 322 -16.39 -21.42 -16.05
CA THR A 322 -15.34 -22.21 -15.37
C THR A 322 -13.97 -21.52 -15.35
N GLY A 323 -13.93 -20.22 -15.65
CA GLY A 323 -12.70 -19.44 -15.83
C GLY A 323 -12.20 -19.50 -17.27
N HIS A 324 -12.13 -20.70 -17.86
CA HIS A 324 -11.61 -20.92 -19.23
C HIS A 324 -12.65 -21.35 -20.27
N ASN A 325 -13.81 -21.88 -19.83
CA ASN A 325 -14.88 -22.34 -20.71
C ASN A 325 -16.24 -21.86 -20.23
N TYR A 326 -17.17 -21.75 -21.17
CA TYR A 326 -18.61 -21.68 -20.88
C TYR A 326 -19.22 -23.06 -21.08
N LEU A 327 -19.95 -23.55 -20.07
CA LEU A 327 -20.69 -24.81 -20.12
C LEU A 327 -22.17 -24.51 -20.14
N ALA A 328 -22.91 -25.09 -21.09
CA ALA A 328 -24.36 -24.92 -21.13
C ALA A 328 -25.04 -25.65 -19.97
N VAL A 329 -26.05 -25.02 -19.36
CA VAL A 329 -26.92 -25.68 -18.38
C VAL A 329 -28.11 -26.27 -19.13
N LYS A 330 -28.30 -27.59 -19.00
CA LYS A 330 -29.39 -28.31 -19.69
C LYS A 330 -30.75 -27.76 -19.28
N GLY A 331 -31.61 -27.51 -20.26
CA GLY A 331 -32.98 -27.05 -20.06
C GLY A 331 -33.67 -26.70 -21.38
N GLU A 332 -34.99 -26.52 -21.35
CA GLU A 332 -35.81 -26.29 -22.55
C GLU A 332 -35.38 -25.03 -23.35
N LEU A 333 -34.87 -24.00 -22.67
CA LEU A 333 -34.37 -22.79 -23.31
C LEU A 333 -33.09 -23.03 -24.11
N LEU A 334 -32.23 -23.92 -23.63
CA LEU A 334 -31.01 -24.31 -24.32
C LEU A 334 -31.35 -25.08 -25.60
N GLU A 335 -32.25 -26.05 -25.53
CA GLU A 335 -32.64 -26.87 -26.69
C GLU A 335 -33.22 -26.01 -27.82
N LYS A 336 -34.07 -25.04 -27.49
CA LYS A 336 -34.62 -24.09 -28.46
C LYS A 336 -33.56 -23.15 -29.02
N ALA A 337 -32.62 -22.68 -28.20
CA ALA A 337 -31.53 -21.83 -28.64
C ALA A 337 -30.56 -22.57 -29.56
N VAL A 338 -30.25 -23.84 -29.28
CA VAL A 338 -29.41 -24.69 -30.14
C VAL A 338 -30.09 -24.92 -31.49
N GLN A 339 -31.38 -25.30 -31.53
CA GLN A 339 -32.13 -25.47 -32.79
C GLN A 339 -32.13 -24.20 -33.64
N GLN A 340 -32.23 -23.03 -33.01
CA GLN A 340 -32.25 -21.76 -33.72
C GLN A 340 -30.86 -21.35 -34.26
N ALA A 341 -29.79 -21.76 -33.59
CA ALA A 341 -28.41 -21.44 -33.95
C ALA A 341 -27.73 -22.52 -34.83
N GLU A 342 -28.34 -23.69 -34.98
CA GLU A 342 -27.73 -24.87 -35.60
C GLU A 342 -27.30 -24.62 -37.06
N ALA A 343 -28.16 -24.04 -37.89
CA ALA A 343 -27.84 -23.78 -39.31
C ALA A 343 -26.63 -22.83 -39.46
N GLU A 344 -26.57 -21.79 -38.63
CA GLU A 344 -25.48 -20.81 -38.62
C GLU A 344 -24.20 -21.41 -38.03
N MET A 345 -24.32 -22.24 -36.99
CA MET A 345 -23.18 -22.96 -36.40
C MET A 345 -22.56 -23.96 -37.39
N ILE A 346 -23.37 -24.67 -38.18
CA ILE A 346 -22.89 -25.57 -39.24
C ILE A 346 -22.09 -24.80 -40.29
N GLU A 347 -22.57 -23.61 -40.69
CA GLU A 347 -21.88 -22.73 -41.63
C GLU A 347 -20.55 -22.20 -41.07
N LEU A 348 -20.53 -21.75 -39.81
CA LEU A 348 -19.36 -21.17 -39.15
C LEU A 348 -18.29 -22.20 -38.75
N THR A 349 -18.70 -23.42 -38.41
CA THR A 349 -17.79 -24.48 -37.94
C THR A 349 -17.40 -25.48 -39.05
N GLY A 350 -18.06 -25.42 -40.20
CA GLY A 350 -17.76 -26.28 -41.34
C GLY A 350 -18.25 -27.73 -41.21
N PHE A 351 -19.17 -28.02 -40.28
CA PHE A 351 -19.73 -29.38 -40.07
C PHE A 351 -20.81 -29.78 -41.10
N GLY A 352 -20.96 -29.03 -42.18
CA GLY A 352 -21.79 -29.37 -43.33
C GLY A 352 -20.94 -29.82 -44.51
N GLY A 353 -20.46 -31.07 -44.45
CA GLY A 353 -19.63 -31.74 -45.47
C GLY A 353 -19.06 -33.05 -45.00
#